data_AF-A0A3B9Y6F9-F1
#
_entry.id   AF-A0A3B9Y6F9-F1
#
_cell.length_a   1.000
_cell.length_b   1.000
_cell.length_c   1.000
_cell.angle_alpha   90.00
_cell.angle_beta   90.00
_cell.angle_gamma   90.00
#
_symmetry.space_group_name_H-M   'P 1'
#
loop_
_entity.id
_entity.type
_entity.pdbx_description
1 polymer ?
#
loop_
_entity_poly.entity_id
_entity_poly.type
_entity_poly.pdbx_seq_one_letter_code
_entity_poly.pdbx_strand_id
1 'polypeptide(L)'
;AAKEEVTKSGIVIPDTAKEKPQEGTVIAVGSGRLLDNGDRAAMDVREGDRVLFAKYGGTEFKLDGEEYLVLKENDILAIVG
;
A
#
# COMPACT_ATOMS: atom_id res chain seq x y z
N ALA A 1 6.97 -16.97 12.36
CA ALA A 1 6.26 -18.26 12.46
C ALA A 1 4.82 -18.04 12.04
N ALA A 2 4.39 -18.63 10.92
CA ALA A 2 3.03 -18.54 10.41
C ALA A 2 2.10 -19.42 11.25
N LYS A 3 0.92 -18.90 11.60
CA LYS A 3 -0.06 -19.54 12.47
C LYS A 3 -1.17 -20.12 11.59
N GLU A 4 -1.33 -21.44 11.62
CA GLU A 4 -2.36 -22.19 10.89
C GLU A 4 -3.74 -21.88 11.48
N GLU A 5 -4.66 -21.35 10.66
CA GLU A 5 -6.07 -21.20 11.05
C GLU A 5 -6.86 -22.45 10.66
N VAL A 6 -7.18 -23.27 11.67
CA VAL A 6 -8.02 -24.46 11.50
C VAL A 6 -9.49 -24.03 11.55
N THR A 7 -10.22 -24.23 10.46
CA THR A 7 -11.68 -24.03 10.43
C THR A 7 -12.40 -25.16 11.18
N LYS A 8 -13.59 -24.89 11.74
CA LYS A 8 -14.36 -25.82 12.60
C LYS A 8 -14.70 -27.18 11.95
N SER A 9 -14.51 -27.34 10.64
CA SER A 9 -14.81 -28.56 9.88
C SER A 9 -13.57 -29.39 9.51
N GLY A 10 -12.38 -29.06 10.05
CA GLY A 10 -11.14 -29.81 9.77
C GLY A 10 -10.56 -29.57 8.37
N ILE A 11 -11.06 -28.55 7.66
CA ILE A 11 -10.54 -28.14 6.35
C ILE A 11 -9.36 -27.21 6.62
N VAL A 12 -8.15 -27.70 6.34
CA VAL A 12 -6.91 -26.91 6.33
C VAL A 12 -6.95 -26.07 5.06
N ILE A 13 -7.18 -24.76 5.20
CA ILE A 13 -6.99 -23.84 4.10
C ILE A 13 -5.47 -23.65 3.98
N PRO A 14 -4.83 -24.07 2.87
CA PRO A 14 -3.43 -23.76 2.68
C PRO A 14 -3.27 -22.23 2.74
N ASP A 15 -2.32 -21.76 3.54
CA ASP A 15 -2.03 -20.34 3.80
C ASP A 15 -1.66 -19.52 2.53
N THR A 16 -1.74 -20.15 1.36
CA THR A 16 -1.30 -19.69 0.04
C THR A 16 -2.19 -18.61 -0.58
N ALA A 17 -3.15 -18.05 0.14
CA ALA A 17 -4.00 -16.96 -0.35
C ALA A 17 -4.25 -15.87 0.72
N LYS A 18 -3.29 -15.61 1.60
CA LYS A 18 -3.30 -14.36 2.37
C LYS A 18 -3.05 -13.21 1.39
N GLU A 19 -4.13 -12.56 0.96
CA GLU A 19 -4.04 -11.38 0.11
C GLU A 19 -3.21 -10.31 0.84
N LYS A 20 -2.28 -9.67 0.12
CA LYS A 20 -1.52 -8.54 0.69
C LYS A 20 -2.51 -7.49 1.16
N PRO A 21 -2.36 -6.95 2.39
CA PRO A 21 -3.24 -5.91 2.86
C PRO A 21 -3.20 -4.73 1.88
N GLN A 22 -4.39 -4.26 1.50
CA GLN A 22 -4.57 -3.14 0.59
C GLN A 22 -4.54 -1.79 1.33
N GLU A 23 -4.06 -1.80 2.58
CA GLU A 23 -3.97 -0.64 3.45
C GLU A 23 -2.52 -0.44 3.88
N GLY A 24 -2.11 0.82 4.01
CA GLY A 24 -0.76 1.18 4.46
C GLY A 24 -0.73 2.58 5.04
N THR A 25 0.37 2.90 5.71
CA THR A 25 0.64 4.25 6.22
C THR A 25 1.67 4.92 5.31
N VAL A 26 1.37 6.15 4.90
CA VAL A 26 2.28 6.94 4.07
C VAL A 26 3.48 7.37 4.91
N ILE A 27 4.67 6.92 4.52
CA ILE A 27 5.94 7.28 5.20
C ILE A 27 6.66 8.46 4.56
N ALA A 28 6.39 8.73 3.27
CA ALA A 28 7.02 9.81 2.51
C ALA A 28 6.13 10.15 1.31
N VAL A 29 6.15 11.42 0.90
CA VAL A 29 5.44 11.89 -0.30
C VAL A 29 6.40 12.56 -1.28
N GLY A 30 6.16 12.36 -2.58
CA GLY A 30 6.89 13.04 -3.62
C GLY A 30 6.52 14.53 -3.71
N SER A 31 7.25 15.27 -4.54
CA SER A 31 6.98 16.69 -4.81
C SER A 31 5.70 16.95 -5.62
N GLY A 32 4.90 15.92 -5.90
CA GLY A 32 3.68 16.03 -6.71
C GLY A 32 3.94 16.04 -8.22
N ARG A 33 2.85 15.89 -8.99
CA ARG A 33 2.92 15.75 -10.45
C ARG A 33 3.28 17.10 -11.10
N LEU A 34 4.27 17.10 -11.99
CA LEU A 34 4.57 18.28 -12.82
C LEU A 34 3.45 18.47 -13.85
N LEU A 35 2.89 19.67 -13.90
CA LEU A 35 1.87 20.09 -14.84
C LEU A 35 2.53 20.72 -16.07
N ASP A 36 1.78 20.78 -17.18
CA ASP A 36 2.28 21.31 -18.46
C ASP A 36 2.68 22.80 -18.39
N ASN A 37 2.16 23.53 -17.40
CA ASN A 37 2.49 24.92 -17.14
C ASN A 37 3.79 25.12 -16.34
N GLY A 38 4.46 24.03 -15.93
CA GLY A 38 5.67 24.06 -15.11
C GLY A 38 5.44 24.05 -13.60
N ASP A 39 4.19 24.16 -13.15
CA ASP A 39 3.84 24.04 -11.73
C ASP A 39 3.75 22.58 -11.29
N ARG A 40 3.75 22.35 -9.98
CA ARG A 40 3.53 21.02 -9.40
C ARG A 40 2.14 20.97 -8.77
N ALA A 41 1.35 19.98 -9.16
CA ALA A 41 0.15 19.62 -8.41
C ALA A 41 0.57 19.01 -7.08
N ALA A 42 0.11 19.59 -5.97
CA ALA A 42 0.37 19.06 -4.64
C ALA A 42 -0.24 17.66 -4.49
N MET A 43 0.42 16.82 -3.70
CA MET A 43 -0.12 15.50 -3.35
C MET A 43 -1.32 15.67 -2.42
N ASP A 44 -2.38 14.90 -2.65
CA ASP A 44 -3.57 14.86 -1.79
C ASP A 44 -3.32 14.09 -0.47
N VAL A 45 -2.26 13.28 -0.43
CA VAL A 45 -1.81 12.53 0.74
C VAL A 45 -0.62 13.17 1.42
N ARG A 46 -0.47 12.93 2.73
CA ARG A 46 0.63 13.41 3.56
C ARG A 46 1.24 12.28 4.37
N GLU A 47 2.45 12.51 4.88
CA GLU A 47 3.10 11.59 5.81
C GLU A 47 2.22 11.35 7.04
N GLY A 48 2.07 10.08 7.41
CA GLY A 48 1.21 9.62 8.50
C GLY A 48 -0.22 9.28 8.09
N ASP A 49 -0.69 9.67 6.90
CA ASP A 49 -2.02 9.30 6.43
C ASP A 49 -2.10 7.78 6.24
N ARG A 50 -3.22 7.20 6.68
CA ARG A 50 -3.53 5.80 6.41
C ARG A 50 -4.36 5.73 5.14
N VAL A 51 -3.92 4.94 4.18
CA VAL A 51 -4.48 4.93 2.83
C VAL A 51 -4.88 3.53 2.40
N LEU A 52 -5.94 3.45 1.60
CA LEU A 52 -6.33 2.27 0.85
C LEU A 52 -5.80 2.40 -0.57
N PHE A 53 -5.16 1.37 -1.11
CA PHE A 53 -4.58 1.39 -2.45
C PHE A 53 -4.95 0.17 -3.29
N ALA A 54 -4.80 0.31 -4.61
CA ALA A 54 -5.11 -0.74 -5.56
C ALA A 54 -4.19 -1.97 -5.39
N LYS A 55 -4.79 -3.17 -5.40
CA LYS A 55 -4.13 -4.45 -5.13
C LYS A 55 -2.96 -4.79 -6.06
N TYR A 56 -3.02 -4.31 -7.29
CA TYR A 56 -2.07 -4.65 -8.35
C TYR A 56 -1.18 -3.47 -8.76
N GLY A 57 -1.14 -2.42 -7.93
CA GLY A 57 -0.39 -1.21 -8.17
C GLY A 57 0.89 -1.12 -7.35
N GLY A 58 1.83 -0.30 -7.82
CA GLY A 58 3.05 0.05 -7.11
C GLY A 58 4.28 -0.80 -7.43
N THR A 59 5.41 -0.32 -6.93
CA THR A 59 6.72 -0.99 -7.03
C THR A 59 7.21 -1.31 -5.64
N GLU A 60 7.54 -2.56 -5.38
CA GLU A 60 8.14 -2.98 -4.12
C GLU A 60 9.61 -2.56 -4.08
N PHE A 61 10.00 -1.97 -2.96
CA PHE A 61 11.35 -1.50 -2.71
C PHE A 61 11.79 -1.94 -1.32
N LYS A 62 13.01 -2.46 -1.19
CA LYS A 62 13.56 -2.84 0.11
C LYS A 62 14.67 -1.89 0.49
N LEU A 63 14.60 -1.34 1.71
CA LEU A 63 15.63 -0.48 2.27
C LEU A 63 15.84 -0.86 3.73
N ASP A 64 17.10 -1.05 4.12
CA ASP A 64 17.49 -1.37 5.51
C ASP A 64 16.78 -2.59 6.13
N GLY A 65 16.36 -3.54 5.29
CA GLY A 65 15.65 -4.75 5.70
C GLY A 65 14.13 -4.59 5.83
N GLU A 66 13.60 -3.39 5.59
CA GLU A 66 12.17 -3.11 5.53
C GLU A 66 11.64 -3.13 4.09
N GLU A 67 10.41 -3.60 3.92
CA GLU A 67 9.72 -3.61 2.63
C GLU A 67 8.78 -2.40 2.53
N TYR A 68 8.97 -1.62 1.46
CA TYR A 68 8.17 -0.46 1.13
C TYR A 68 7.43 -0.67 -0.19
N LEU A 69 6.29 -0.01 -0.34
CA LEU A 69 5.53 0.01 -1.57
C LEU A 69 5.47 1.44 -2.10
N VAL A 70 6.11 1.68 -3.24
CA VAL A 70 6.05 2.96 -3.94
C VAL A 70 4.81 2.98 -4.82
N LEU A 71 3.86 3.85 -4.51
CA LEU A 71 2.60 3.99 -5.24
C LEU A 71 2.56 5.31 -6.00
N LYS A 72 1.87 5.31 -7.13
CA LYS A 72 1.44 6.57 -7.75
C LYS A 72 0.21 7.06 -7.01
N GLU A 73 0.01 8.37 -7.00
CA GLU A 73 -1.16 9.00 -6.39
C GLU A 73 -2.49 8.41 -6.93
N ASN A 74 -2.55 8.12 -8.23
CA ASN A 74 -3.73 7.50 -8.85
C ASN A 74 -4.05 6.07 -8.34
N ASP A 75 -3.08 5.39 -7.74
CA ASP A 75 -3.29 4.04 -7.19
C ASP A 75 -3.85 4.10 -5.75
N ILE A 76 -3.91 5.30 -5.16
CA ILE A 76 -4.51 5.55 -3.85
C ILE A 76 -6.01 5.78 -4.04
N LEU A 77 -6.82 4.90 -3.44
CA LEU A 77 -8.26 4.88 -3.59
C LEU A 77 -8.97 5.77 -2.55
N ALA A 78 -8.44 5.81 -1.33
CA ALA A 78 -9.00 6.61 -0.24
C ALA A 78 -7.97 6.81 0.88
N ILE A 79 -8.14 7.90 1.65
CA ILE A 79 -7.54 8.06 2.98
C ILE A 79 -8.56 7.51 4.00
N VAL A 80 -8.13 6.55 4.81
CA VAL A 80 -8.94 5.82 5.79
C VAL A 80 -8.39 6.07 7.19
N GLY A 81 -8.82 7.17 7.79
CA GLY A 81 -8.41 7.63 9.12
C GLY A 81 -9.32 8.70 9.67
#